data_AF-A0A2E3JRX5-F1
#
_entry.id   AF-A0A2E3JRX5-F1
#
_cell.length_a   1.000
_cell.length_b   1.000
_cell.length_c   1.000
_cell.angle_alpha   90.00
_cell.angle_beta   90.00
_cell.angle_gamma   90.00
#
_symmetry.space_group_name_H-M   'P 1'
#
loop_
_entity.id
_entity.type
_entity.pdbx_description
1 polymer ?
#
loop_
_entity_poly.entity_id
_entity_poly.type
_entity_poly.pdbx_seq_one_letter_code
_entity_poly.pdbx_strand_id
1 'polypeptide(L)'
;MNNNKLSDKLLVNGIRLLALGFFPLIWFLFQAILFRELTEILPRSILVLLAILIGSSFIFLLYFGMNWLIGFAPKISQEGLFAGMFIGPALFMLSLFLFYPAIRTLYLSLQDRYGRDYVGFENYIWAFTDSEMKIIIRNQILWLIFVVSSVIILGLVVGWLADKLKRGESFFKSIIFMPMAISAVGSSAIFKFIYEYRPPPLTQIGLINGLRVSTGEDINGKECGNNIITETGEKIDYIRDGCLKPIGWLQQRDLSALPSFRNIDNSDSILSFLVNLPISTFLL
;
A
#
# COMPACT_ATOMS: atom_id res chain seq x y z
N MET A 1 17.63 -59.43 5.74
CA MET A 1 16.52 -58.45 5.65
C MET A 1 16.87 -57.05 6.16
N ASN A 2 17.75 -56.86 7.16
CA ASN A 2 18.01 -55.52 7.73
C ASN A 2 18.88 -54.59 6.85
N ASN A 3 19.85 -55.15 6.09
CA ASN A 3 20.76 -54.33 5.26
C ASN A 3 20.06 -53.65 4.08
N ASN A 4 19.08 -54.30 3.44
CA ASN A 4 18.34 -53.69 2.33
C ASN A 4 17.47 -52.52 2.82
N LYS A 5 16.82 -52.65 3.98
CA LYS A 5 15.99 -51.59 4.56
C LYS A 5 16.80 -50.38 5.03
N LEU A 6 18.05 -50.60 5.46
CA LEU A 6 18.98 -49.51 5.80
C LEU A 6 19.51 -48.81 4.55
N SER A 7 19.89 -49.57 3.52
CA SER A 7 20.32 -49.05 2.22
C SER A 7 19.23 -48.20 1.57
N ASP A 8 17.99 -48.65 1.57
CA ASP A 8 16.85 -47.92 0.99
C ASP A 8 16.58 -46.60 1.74
N LYS A 9 16.71 -46.59 3.07
CA LYS A 9 16.58 -45.37 3.87
C LYS A 9 17.70 -44.37 3.60
N LEU A 10 18.94 -44.85 3.48
CA LEU A 10 20.10 -44.01 3.15
C LEU A 10 19.97 -43.41 1.75
N LEU A 11 19.52 -44.22 0.78
CA LEU A 11 19.25 -43.78 -0.59
C LEU A 11 18.15 -42.72 -0.63
N VAL A 12 17.02 -42.93 0.05
CA VAL A 12 15.92 -41.95 0.11
C VAL A 12 16.36 -40.65 0.77
N ASN A 13 17.11 -40.71 1.87
CA ASN A 13 17.62 -39.51 2.53
C ASN A 13 18.67 -38.77 1.68
N GLY A 14 19.51 -39.51 0.95
CA GLY A 14 20.45 -38.93 -0.01
C GLY A 14 19.72 -38.21 -1.15
N ILE A 15 18.70 -38.83 -1.74
CA ILE A 15 17.86 -38.21 -2.77
C ILE A 15 17.11 -36.99 -2.21
N ARG A 16 16.61 -37.03 -0.97
CA ARG A 16 15.98 -35.87 -0.31
C ARG A 16 16.95 -34.68 -0.22
N LEU A 17 18.16 -34.90 0.29
CA LEU A 17 19.15 -33.82 0.44
C LEU A 17 19.59 -33.24 -0.91
N LEU A 18 19.82 -34.11 -1.91
CA LEU A 18 20.20 -33.67 -3.25
C LEU A 18 19.06 -32.94 -3.96
N ALA A 19 17.86 -33.51 -3.97
CA ALA A 19 16.71 -32.96 -4.69
C ALA A 19 16.15 -31.70 -4.01
N LEU A 20 16.10 -31.64 -2.68
CA LEU A 20 15.45 -30.53 -1.96
C LEU A 20 16.41 -29.46 -1.46
N GLY A 21 17.70 -29.77 -1.36
CA GLY A 21 18.71 -28.84 -0.85
C GLY A 21 19.65 -28.38 -1.96
N PHE A 22 20.50 -29.29 -2.43
CA PHE A 22 21.65 -28.92 -3.26
C PHE A 22 21.25 -28.52 -4.69
N PHE A 23 20.37 -29.29 -5.33
CA PHE A 23 19.95 -29.05 -6.70
C PHE A 23 19.19 -27.71 -6.87
N PRO A 24 18.18 -27.36 -6.05
CA PRO A 24 17.48 -26.09 -6.17
C PRO A 24 18.35 -24.89 -5.81
N LEU A 25 19.27 -25.05 -4.87
CA LEU A 25 20.18 -23.98 -4.46
C LEU A 25 21.21 -23.65 -5.54
N ILE A 26 21.86 -24.68 -6.12
CA ILE A 26 22.75 -24.49 -7.27
C ILE A 26 21.98 -23.87 -8.42
N TRP A 27 20.78 -24.37 -8.68
CA TRP A 27 19.91 -23.86 -9.73
C TRP A 27 19.61 -22.37 -9.56
N PHE A 28 19.20 -21.97 -8.36
CA PHE A 28 18.90 -20.58 -8.03
C PHE A 28 20.13 -19.67 -8.12
N LEU A 29 21.28 -20.12 -7.61
CA LEU A 29 22.53 -19.36 -7.70
C LEU A 29 22.97 -19.18 -9.15
N PHE A 30 22.87 -20.22 -9.97
CA PHE A 30 23.18 -20.15 -11.39
C PHE A 30 22.28 -19.12 -12.10
N GLN A 31 20.97 -19.16 -11.82
CA GLN A 31 20.03 -18.18 -12.36
C GLN A 31 20.39 -16.76 -11.90
N ALA A 32 20.65 -16.55 -10.61
CA ALA A 32 20.96 -15.23 -10.06
C ALA A 32 22.24 -14.63 -10.67
N ILE A 33 23.29 -15.45 -10.83
CA ILE A 33 24.55 -15.04 -11.47
C ILE A 33 24.30 -14.70 -12.94
N LEU A 34 23.63 -15.59 -13.68
CA LEU A 34 23.33 -15.37 -15.09
C LEU A 34 22.55 -14.06 -15.30
N PHE A 35 21.47 -13.84 -14.54
CA PHE A 35 20.67 -12.62 -14.67
C PHE A 35 21.44 -11.35 -14.29
N ARG A 36 22.30 -11.41 -13.27
CA ARG A 36 23.18 -10.29 -12.92
C ARG A 36 24.07 -9.90 -14.09
N GLU A 37 24.75 -10.87 -14.71
CA GLU A 37 25.62 -10.59 -15.87
C GLU A 37 24.80 -10.05 -17.06
N LEU A 38 23.62 -10.61 -17.34
CA LEU A 38 22.77 -10.09 -18.42
C LEU A 38 22.25 -8.67 -18.18
N THR A 39 22.01 -8.27 -16.92
CA THR A 39 21.58 -6.89 -16.60
C THR A 39 22.64 -5.84 -16.92
N GLU A 40 23.92 -6.21 -16.91
CA GLU A 40 25.01 -5.28 -17.21
C GLU A 40 25.20 -5.11 -18.73
N ILE A 41 24.79 -6.08 -19.54
CA ILE A 41 25.04 -6.12 -20.99
C ILE A 41 23.83 -5.66 -21.81
N LEU A 42 22.60 -5.99 -21.38
CA LEU A 42 21.39 -5.83 -22.20
C LEU A 42 20.50 -4.65 -21.77
N PRO A 43 19.82 -3.98 -22.73
CA PRO A 43 18.81 -2.98 -22.39
C PRO A 43 17.58 -3.61 -21.73
N ARG A 44 16.92 -2.84 -20.85
CA ARG A 44 15.85 -3.31 -19.96
C ARG A 44 14.69 -4.02 -20.67
N SER A 45 14.28 -3.57 -21.85
CA SER A 45 13.17 -4.16 -22.62
C SER A 45 13.49 -5.57 -23.12
N ILE A 46 14.68 -5.76 -23.70
CA ILE A 46 15.15 -7.07 -24.18
C ILE A 46 15.34 -8.01 -23.00
N LEU A 47 15.87 -7.50 -21.90
CA LEU A 47 16.07 -8.29 -20.68
C LEU A 47 14.75 -8.86 -20.16
N VAL A 48 13.66 -8.10 -20.14
CA VAL A 48 12.35 -8.60 -19.66
C VAL A 48 11.84 -9.77 -20.51
N LEU A 49 11.90 -9.64 -21.84
CA LEU A 49 11.46 -10.71 -22.75
C LEU A 49 12.30 -11.98 -22.57
N LEU A 50 13.61 -11.80 -22.52
CA LEU A 50 14.55 -12.88 -22.35
C LEU A 50 14.44 -13.50 -20.95
N ALA A 51 14.11 -12.71 -19.93
CA ALA A 51 13.85 -13.19 -18.58
C ALA A 51 12.65 -14.13 -18.50
N ILE A 52 11.57 -13.81 -19.22
CA ILE A 52 10.38 -14.65 -19.27
C ILE A 52 10.70 -15.98 -19.96
N LEU A 53 11.38 -15.94 -21.11
CA LEU A 53 11.74 -17.13 -21.88
C LEU A 53 12.71 -18.03 -21.12
N ILE A 54 13.81 -17.45 -20.64
CA ILE A 54 14.84 -18.17 -19.88
C ILE A 54 14.28 -18.67 -18.55
N GLY A 55 13.53 -17.85 -17.83
CA GLY A 55 12.91 -18.23 -16.55
C GLY A 55 11.93 -19.39 -16.70
N SER A 56 11.07 -19.38 -17.73
CA SER A 56 10.14 -20.48 -18.01
C SER A 56 10.87 -21.77 -18.39
N SER A 57 11.84 -21.68 -19.31
CA SER A 57 12.68 -22.82 -19.69
C SER A 57 13.42 -23.40 -18.49
N PHE A 58 13.85 -22.53 -17.58
CA PHE A 58 14.54 -22.95 -16.37
C PHE A 58 13.63 -23.72 -15.40
N ILE A 59 12.42 -23.25 -15.15
CA ILE A 59 11.48 -23.98 -14.29
C ILE A 59 11.20 -25.37 -14.87
N PHE A 60 11.06 -25.47 -16.19
CA PHE A 60 10.89 -26.76 -16.87
C PHE A 60 12.09 -27.70 -16.68
N LEU A 61 13.32 -27.20 -16.83
CA LEU A 61 14.54 -27.99 -16.62
C LEU A 61 14.71 -28.43 -15.16
N LEU A 62 14.39 -27.56 -14.20
CA LEU A 62 14.37 -27.92 -12.79
C LEU A 62 13.37 -29.04 -12.55
N TYR A 63 12.15 -28.92 -13.09
CA TYR A 63 11.13 -29.96 -12.97
C TYR A 63 11.61 -31.29 -13.54
N PHE A 64 12.15 -31.26 -14.75
CA PHE A 64 12.64 -32.45 -15.43
C PHE A 64 13.79 -33.12 -14.66
N GLY A 65 14.78 -32.33 -14.21
CA GLY A 65 15.94 -32.83 -13.46
C GLY A 65 15.55 -33.43 -12.11
N MET A 66 14.62 -32.79 -11.40
CA MET A 66 14.12 -33.32 -10.14
C MET A 66 13.24 -34.56 -10.32
N ASN A 67 12.36 -34.58 -11.33
CA ASN A 67 11.58 -35.77 -11.66
C ASN A 67 12.48 -36.96 -12.00
N TRP A 68 13.55 -36.71 -12.76
CA TRP A 68 14.58 -37.71 -13.06
C TRP A 68 15.28 -38.21 -11.79
N LEU A 69 15.68 -37.32 -10.87
CA LEU A 69 16.29 -37.69 -9.59
C LEU A 69 15.36 -38.50 -8.69
N ILE A 70 14.09 -38.11 -8.59
CA ILE A 70 13.09 -38.78 -7.75
C ILE A 70 12.74 -40.17 -8.31
N GLY A 71 12.86 -40.35 -9.63
CA GLY A 71 12.66 -41.65 -10.30
C GLY A 71 13.58 -42.76 -9.80
N PHE A 72 14.75 -42.44 -9.24
CA PHE A 72 15.66 -43.43 -8.63
C PHE A 72 15.22 -43.91 -7.24
N ALA A 73 14.27 -43.22 -6.59
CA ALA A 73 13.77 -43.58 -5.27
C ALA A 73 12.70 -44.70 -5.33
N PRO A 74 12.51 -45.50 -4.27
CA PRO A 74 11.43 -46.48 -4.17
C PRO A 74 10.05 -45.81 -4.26
N LYS A 75 9.10 -46.42 -4.98
CA LYS A 75 7.74 -45.87 -5.24
C LYS A 75 7.02 -45.36 -3.99
N ILE A 76 7.18 -46.04 -2.85
CA ILE A 76 6.54 -45.67 -1.58
C ILE A 76 7.00 -44.29 -1.06
N SER A 77 8.23 -43.86 -1.41
CA SER A 77 8.80 -42.58 -0.96
C SER A 77 8.71 -41.47 -2.00
N GLN A 78 8.30 -41.78 -3.23
CA GLN A 78 8.24 -40.82 -4.34
C GLN A 78 7.21 -39.71 -4.08
N GLU A 79 6.03 -40.05 -3.56
CA GLU A 79 4.98 -39.05 -3.27
C GLU A 79 5.46 -37.95 -2.31
N GLY A 80 6.15 -38.34 -1.23
CA GLY A 80 6.72 -37.39 -0.27
C GLY A 80 7.87 -36.56 -0.86
N LEU A 81 8.65 -37.14 -1.79
CA LEU A 81 9.71 -36.44 -2.50
C LEU A 81 9.14 -35.40 -3.48
N PHE A 82 8.08 -35.74 -4.20
CA PHE A 82 7.38 -34.79 -5.08
C PHE A 82 6.72 -33.66 -4.29
N ALA A 83 6.08 -33.96 -3.15
CA ALA A 83 5.56 -32.91 -2.27
C ALA A 83 6.66 -31.96 -1.78
N GLY A 84 7.81 -32.52 -1.35
CA GLY A 84 8.98 -31.75 -0.98
C GLY A 84 9.52 -30.88 -2.12
N MET A 85 9.49 -31.39 -3.35
CA MET A 85 9.98 -30.69 -4.54
C MET A 85 9.20 -29.40 -4.82
N PHE A 86 7.87 -29.44 -4.72
CA PHE A 86 7.05 -28.25 -4.97
C PHE A 86 7.09 -27.24 -3.82
N ILE A 87 7.14 -27.72 -2.58
CA ILE A 87 7.11 -26.87 -1.38
C ILE A 87 8.52 -26.33 -1.03
N GLY A 88 9.57 -27.10 -1.34
CA GLY A 88 10.96 -26.82 -0.95
C GLY A 88 11.46 -25.44 -1.38
N PRO A 89 11.40 -25.07 -2.67
CA PRO A 89 11.84 -23.75 -3.13
C PRO A 89 11.08 -22.60 -2.46
N ALA A 90 9.76 -22.74 -2.27
CA ALA A 90 8.96 -21.72 -1.59
C ALA A 90 9.37 -21.56 -0.12
N LEU A 91 9.54 -22.65 0.62
CA LEU A 91 10.03 -22.62 1.99
C LEU A 91 11.46 -22.08 2.10
N PHE A 92 12.32 -22.41 1.15
CA PHE A 92 13.68 -21.88 1.09
C PHE A 92 13.67 -20.35 0.92
N MET A 93 12.88 -19.84 -0.04
CA MET A 93 12.75 -18.38 -0.26
C MET A 93 12.15 -17.68 0.95
N LEU A 94 11.09 -18.23 1.55
CA LEU A 94 10.51 -17.68 2.79
C LEU A 94 11.54 -17.68 3.92
N SER A 95 12.30 -18.76 4.07
CA SER A 95 13.35 -18.86 5.10
C SER A 95 14.44 -17.81 4.91
N LEU A 96 14.91 -17.62 3.66
CA LEU A 96 15.98 -16.70 3.34
C LEU A 96 15.56 -15.23 3.43
N PHE A 97 14.36 -14.88 2.95
CA PHE A 97 13.94 -13.48 2.81
C PHE A 97 13.00 -12.98 3.92
N LEU A 98 12.36 -13.88 4.66
CA LEU A 98 11.47 -13.51 5.77
C LEU A 98 12.04 -13.93 7.12
N PHE A 99 12.31 -15.23 7.30
CA PHE A 99 12.72 -15.75 8.62
C PHE A 99 14.14 -15.35 8.99
N TYR A 100 15.10 -15.44 8.08
CA TYR A 100 16.48 -15.03 8.32
C TYR A 100 16.60 -13.57 8.77
N PRO A 101 16.06 -12.56 8.05
CA PRO A 101 16.14 -11.18 8.53
C PRO A 101 15.33 -10.95 9.82
N ALA A 102 14.23 -11.66 10.04
CA ALA A 102 13.48 -11.57 11.30
C ALA A 102 14.31 -12.06 12.49
N ILE A 103 14.91 -13.26 12.39
CA ILE A 103 15.78 -13.83 13.42
C ILE A 103 17.01 -12.93 13.61
N ARG A 104 17.61 -12.43 12.53
CA ARG A 104 18.74 -11.50 12.60
C ARG A 104 18.34 -10.21 13.34
N THR A 105 17.15 -9.68 13.11
CA THR A 105 16.66 -8.49 13.81
C THR A 105 16.45 -8.76 15.31
N LEU A 106 15.94 -9.94 15.68
CA LEU A 106 15.82 -10.37 17.07
C LEU A 106 17.18 -10.58 17.76
N TYR A 107 18.19 -11.00 17.00
CA TYR A 107 19.55 -11.10 17.53
C TYR A 107 20.18 -9.71 17.70
N LEU A 108 20.02 -8.82 16.71
CA LEU A 108 20.50 -7.44 16.76
C LEU A 108 19.83 -6.61 17.85
N SER A 109 18.57 -6.89 18.21
CA SER A 109 17.90 -6.19 19.31
C SER A 109 18.51 -6.48 20.69
N LEU A 110 19.33 -7.52 20.81
CA LEU A 110 20.12 -7.83 22.02
C LEU A 110 21.52 -7.21 22.00
N GLN A 111 21.86 -6.46 20.96
CA GLN A 111 23.16 -5.81 20.78
C GLN A 111 23.07 -4.30 20.95
N ASP A 112 24.24 -3.66 21.08
CA ASP A 112 24.35 -2.21 21.11
C ASP A 112 23.87 -1.58 19.79
N ARG A 113 23.78 -0.24 19.77
CA ARG A 113 23.31 0.51 18.58
C ARG A 113 24.13 0.27 17.30
N TYR A 114 25.34 -0.26 17.44
CA TYR A 114 26.24 -0.58 16.33
C TYR A 114 26.27 -2.06 15.95
N GLY A 115 25.60 -2.93 16.71
CA GLY A 115 25.62 -4.38 16.50
C GLY A 115 26.99 -5.01 16.76
N ARG A 116 27.77 -4.45 17.69
CA ARG A 116 29.13 -4.89 18.03
C ARG A 116 29.19 -5.58 19.37
N ASP A 117 28.53 -5.01 20.38
CA ASP A 117 28.58 -5.51 21.76
C ASP A 117 27.23 -6.08 22.18
N TYR A 118 27.23 -7.17 22.95
CA TYR A 118 26.01 -7.79 23.47
C TYR A 118 25.55 -7.05 24.74
N VAL A 119 24.37 -6.45 24.70
CA VAL A 119 23.76 -5.67 25.81
C VAL A 119 22.57 -6.40 26.45
N GLY A 120 22.25 -7.61 25.99
CA GLY A 120 21.16 -8.40 26.54
C GLY A 120 19.80 -7.71 26.38
N PHE A 121 19.06 -7.56 27.48
CA PHE A 121 17.69 -7.02 27.48
C PHE A 121 17.60 -5.50 27.75
N GLU A 122 18.72 -4.79 27.82
CA GLU A 122 18.73 -3.35 28.12
C GLU A 122 17.87 -2.53 27.15
N ASN A 123 17.93 -2.84 25.85
CA ASN A 123 17.11 -2.18 24.83
C ASN A 123 15.60 -2.36 25.06
N TYR A 124 15.18 -3.51 25.58
CA TYR A 124 13.78 -3.78 25.89
C TYR A 124 13.34 -3.02 27.14
N ILE A 125 14.17 -2.99 28.19
CA ILE A 125 13.89 -2.20 29.39
C ILE A 125 13.76 -0.72 29.02
N TRP A 126 14.70 -0.19 28.21
CA TRP A 126 14.61 1.17 27.68
C TRP A 126 13.29 1.40 26.93
N ALA A 127 12.92 0.51 26.01
CA ALA A 127 11.68 0.65 25.22
C ALA A 127 10.40 0.70 26.09
N PHE A 128 10.37 0.03 27.24
CA PHE A 128 9.20 0.07 28.14
C PHE A 128 9.27 1.15 29.23
N THR A 129 10.44 1.74 29.47
CA THR A 129 10.63 2.79 30.48
C THR A 129 10.56 4.19 29.88
N ASP A 130 11.02 4.36 28.65
CA ASP A 130 11.07 5.64 27.96
C ASP A 130 9.68 6.25 27.70
N SER A 131 9.56 7.56 27.94
CA SER A 131 8.28 8.27 27.83
C SER A 131 7.76 8.35 26.40
N GLU A 132 8.64 8.54 25.43
CA GLU A 132 8.26 8.65 24.02
C GLU A 132 7.85 7.28 23.48
N MET A 133 8.63 6.23 23.80
CA MET A 133 8.32 4.88 23.36
C MET A 133 7.00 4.36 23.93
N LYS A 134 6.67 4.67 25.19
CA LYS A 134 5.36 4.37 25.77
C LYS A 134 4.20 5.04 25.04
N ILE A 135 4.38 6.29 24.60
CA ILE A 135 3.36 7.00 23.80
C ILE A 135 3.17 6.31 22.46
N ILE A 136 4.27 5.95 21.78
CA ILE A 136 4.23 5.25 20.49
C ILE A 136 3.51 3.90 20.64
N ILE A 137 3.91 3.07 21.61
CA ILE A 137 3.29 1.76 21.87
C ILE A 137 1.80 1.91 22.16
N ARG A 138 1.42 2.85 23.04
CA ARG A 138 0.02 3.13 23.36
C ARG A 138 -0.77 3.52 22.12
N ASN A 139 -0.25 4.44 21.32
CA ASN A 139 -0.93 4.91 20.12
C ASN A 139 -1.08 3.79 19.08
N GLN A 140 -0.06 2.93 18.91
CA GLN A 140 -0.13 1.76 18.05
C GLN A 140 -1.20 0.76 18.51
N ILE A 141 -1.28 0.49 19.82
CA ILE A 141 -2.29 -0.40 20.40
C ILE A 141 -3.69 0.21 20.23
N LEU A 142 -3.88 1.49 20.52
CA LEU A 142 -5.15 2.18 20.31
C LEU A 142 -5.56 2.14 18.84
N TRP A 143 -4.62 2.35 17.92
CA TRP A 143 -4.88 2.27 16.49
C TRP A 143 -5.30 0.84 16.07
N LEU A 144 -4.63 -0.20 16.56
CA LEU A 144 -5.00 -1.60 16.29
C LEU A 144 -6.40 -1.93 16.83
N ILE A 145 -6.71 -1.52 18.06
CA ILE A 145 -7.99 -1.85 18.70
C ILE A 145 -9.15 -1.08 18.07
N PHE A 146 -8.99 0.23 17.87
CA PHE A 146 -10.10 1.05 17.40
C PHE A 146 -10.16 1.06 15.88
N VAL A 147 -9.09 1.44 15.19
CA VAL A 147 -9.13 1.62 13.73
C VAL A 147 -9.22 0.28 13.01
N VAL A 148 -8.34 -0.67 13.31
CA VAL A 148 -8.33 -1.96 12.59
C VAL A 148 -9.60 -2.76 12.87
N SER A 149 -10.05 -2.86 14.13
CA SER A 149 -11.30 -3.56 14.42
C SER A 149 -12.52 -2.88 13.81
N SER A 150 -12.62 -1.54 13.83
CA SER A 150 -13.70 -0.83 13.15
C SER A 150 -13.72 -1.10 11.64
N VAL A 151 -12.55 -1.08 10.97
CA VAL A 151 -12.46 -1.37 9.53
C VAL A 151 -12.87 -2.80 9.23
N ILE A 152 -12.47 -3.78 10.05
CA ILE A 152 -12.88 -5.19 9.88
C ILE A 152 -14.40 -5.33 10.04
N ILE A 153 -14.98 -4.74 11.09
CA ILE A 153 -16.43 -4.81 11.34
C ILE A 153 -17.20 -4.17 10.19
N LEU A 154 -16.82 -2.96 9.77
CA LEU A 154 -17.46 -2.27 8.65
C LEU A 154 -17.28 -3.04 7.35
N GLY A 155 -16.10 -3.59 7.08
CA GLY A 155 -15.84 -4.41 5.90
C GLY A 155 -16.70 -5.67 5.86
N LEU A 156 -16.89 -6.34 7.01
CA LEU A 156 -17.78 -7.49 7.13
C LEU A 156 -19.25 -7.11 6.91
N VAL A 157 -19.70 -6.01 7.52
CA VAL A 157 -21.08 -5.51 7.33
C VAL A 157 -21.34 -5.18 5.87
N VAL A 158 -20.44 -4.43 5.24
CA VAL A 158 -20.54 -4.04 3.82
C VAL A 158 -20.49 -5.27 2.93
N GLY A 159 -19.59 -6.23 3.18
CA GLY A 159 -19.51 -7.49 2.44
C GLY A 159 -20.80 -8.31 2.54
N TRP A 160 -21.34 -8.44 3.76
CA TRP A 160 -22.60 -9.14 4.00
C TRP A 160 -23.79 -8.45 3.32
N LEU A 161 -23.84 -7.12 3.32
CA LEU A 161 -24.87 -6.37 2.59
C LEU A 161 -24.73 -6.58 1.08
N ALA A 162 -23.51 -6.52 0.55
CA ALA A 162 -23.23 -6.72 -0.86
C ALA A 162 -23.67 -8.11 -1.34
N ASP A 163 -23.41 -9.17 -0.55
CA ASP A 163 -23.82 -10.56 -0.86
C ASP A 163 -25.34 -10.76 -0.92
N LYS A 164 -26.13 -9.87 -0.29
CA LYS A 164 -27.60 -9.93 -0.32
C LYS A 164 -28.22 -9.30 -1.57
N LEU A 165 -27.44 -8.60 -2.41
CA LEU A 165 -27.99 -7.93 -3.59
C LEU A 165 -28.29 -8.93 -4.71
N LYS A 166 -29.58 -9.18 -4.97
CA LYS A 166 -30.03 -10.09 -6.05
C LYS A 166 -29.70 -9.60 -7.47
N ARG A 167 -29.47 -8.30 -7.66
CA ARG A 167 -29.11 -7.68 -8.95
C ARG A 167 -28.06 -6.60 -8.70
N GLY A 168 -27.00 -6.58 -9.50
CA GLY A 168 -25.94 -5.58 -9.41
C GLY A 168 -24.82 -5.87 -8.40
N GLU A 169 -24.80 -7.05 -7.76
CA GLU A 169 -23.76 -7.47 -6.80
C GLU A 169 -22.34 -7.22 -7.31
N SER A 170 -22.04 -7.68 -8.54
CA SER A 170 -20.71 -7.52 -9.15
C SER A 170 -20.30 -6.05 -9.31
N PHE A 171 -21.25 -5.17 -9.63
CA PHE A 171 -20.99 -3.73 -9.77
C PHE A 171 -20.66 -3.08 -8.41
N PHE A 172 -21.45 -3.36 -7.36
CA PHE A 172 -21.19 -2.83 -6.02
C PHE A 172 -19.88 -3.36 -5.44
N LYS A 173 -19.60 -4.67 -5.59
CA LYS A 173 -18.31 -5.26 -5.19
C LYS A 173 -17.15 -4.57 -5.91
N SER A 174 -17.28 -4.29 -7.20
CA SER A 174 -16.24 -3.59 -7.97
C SER A 174 -15.96 -2.20 -7.41
N ILE A 175 -16.98 -1.41 -7.07
CA ILE A 175 -16.80 -0.08 -6.46
C ILE A 175 -16.12 -0.18 -5.08
N ILE A 176 -16.58 -1.11 -4.23
CA ILE A 176 -16.05 -1.27 -2.87
C ILE A 176 -14.57 -1.72 -2.92
N PHE A 177 -14.19 -2.55 -3.89
CA PHE A 177 -12.83 -3.04 -4.05
C PHE A 177 -11.94 -2.13 -4.92
N MET A 178 -12.51 -1.17 -5.67
CA MET A 178 -11.76 -0.24 -6.51
C MET A 178 -10.63 0.49 -5.77
N PRO A 179 -10.80 0.99 -4.52
CA PRO A 179 -9.73 1.68 -3.81
C PRO A 179 -8.49 0.81 -3.55
N MET A 180 -8.64 -0.52 -3.47
CA MET A 180 -7.48 -1.42 -3.29
C MET A 180 -6.53 -1.42 -4.49
N ALA A 181 -7.00 -0.97 -5.66
CA ALA A 181 -6.15 -0.78 -6.84
C ALA A 181 -5.27 0.48 -6.75
N ILE A 182 -5.57 1.40 -5.84
CA ILE A 182 -4.80 2.64 -5.66
C ILE A 182 -3.60 2.35 -4.76
N SER A 183 -2.41 2.83 -5.16
CA SER A 183 -1.20 2.68 -4.36
C SER A 183 -1.29 3.46 -3.05
N ALA A 184 -0.58 3.01 -2.01
CA ALA A 184 -0.50 3.72 -0.73
C ALA A 184 0.05 5.16 -0.90
N VAL A 185 1.00 5.36 -1.82
CA VAL A 185 1.53 6.69 -2.16
C VAL A 185 0.45 7.56 -2.79
N GLY A 186 -0.31 7.04 -3.76
CA GLY A 186 -1.43 7.76 -4.36
C GLY A 186 -2.51 8.12 -3.34
N SER A 187 -2.90 7.17 -2.49
CA SER A 187 -3.85 7.41 -1.40
C SER A 187 -3.36 8.50 -0.45
N SER A 188 -2.07 8.48 -0.07
CA SER A 188 -1.48 9.51 0.79
C SER A 188 -1.52 10.90 0.15
N ALA A 189 -1.31 11.01 -1.17
CA ALA A 189 -1.39 12.28 -1.89
C ALA A 189 -2.83 12.80 -1.94
N ILE A 190 -3.81 11.93 -2.21
CA ILE A 190 -5.25 12.28 -2.19
C ILE A 190 -5.62 12.85 -0.82
N PHE A 191 -5.32 12.13 0.27
CA PHE A 191 -5.65 12.60 1.61
C PHE A 191 -4.85 13.84 2.02
N LYS A 192 -3.59 13.97 1.58
CA LYS A 192 -2.82 15.21 1.77
C LYS A 192 -3.56 16.39 1.16
N PHE A 193 -4.02 16.28 -0.09
CA PHE A 193 -4.81 17.34 -0.70
C PHE A 193 -6.14 17.56 0.02
N ILE A 194 -6.83 16.52 0.48
CA ILE A 194 -8.07 16.70 1.27
C ILE A 194 -7.83 17.56 2.52
N TYR A 195 -6.72 17.33 3.23
CA TYR A 195 -6.37 18.00 4.49
C TYR A 195 -5.43 19.20 4.35
N GLU A 196 -4.98 19.55 3.14
CA GLU A 196 -3.99 20.60 2.92
C GLU A 196 -4.53 21.95 3.42
N TYR A 197 -3.78 22.56 4.34
CA TYR A 197 -4.03 23.91 4.82
C TYR A 197 -2.94 24.85 4.31
N ARG A 198 -3.36 25.98 3.74
CA ARG A 198 -2.45 27.05 3.32
C ARG A 198 -2.71 28.31 4.13
N PRO A 199 -1.69 28.94 4.74
CA PRO A 199 -1.92 30.17 5.49
C PRO A 199 -2.27 31.34 4.56
N PRO A 200 -3.09 32.31 5.01
CA PRO A 200 -3.26 33.59 4.30
C PRO A 200 -1.91 34.23 3.96
N PRO A 201 -1.70 34.82 2.76
CA PRO A 201 -2.69 35.15 1.72
C PRO A 201 -2.90 34.05 0.66
N LEU A 202 -2.40 32.83 0.89
CA LEU A 202 -2.48 31.76 -0.09
C LEU A 202 -3.90 31.18 -0.14
N THR A 203 -4.36 30.93 -1.35
CA THR A 203 -5.65 30.29 -1.61
C THR A 203 -5.63 28.84 -1.16
N GLN A 204 -6.68 28.45 -0.45
CA GLN A 204 -6.86 27.06 -0.03
C GLN A 204 -7.04 26.17 -1.25
N ILE A 205 -6.25 25.10 -1.32
CA ILE A 205 -6.44 24.05 -2.33
C ILE A 205 -7.00 22.77 -1.71
N GLY A 206 -7.05 22.68 -0.38
CA GLY A 206 -7.52 21.48 0.28
C GLY A 206 -9.03 21.37 0.34
N LEU A 207 -9.56 20.17 0.19
CA LEU A 207 -11.00 19.95 0.01
C LEU A 207 -11.80 20.47 1.20
N ILE A 208 -11.39 20.13 2.41
CA ILE A 208 -12.11 20.51 3.63
C ILE A 208 -12.00 22.03 3.87
N ASN A 209 -10.81 22.59 3.67
CA ASN A 209 -10.59 24.03 3.86
C ASN A 209 -11.27 24.87 2.78
N GLY A 210 -11.30 24.38 1.54
CA GLY A 210 -12.03 25.02 0.44
C GLY A 210 -13.54 24.95 0.66
N LEU A 211 -14.09 23.84 1.16
CA LEU A 211 -15.50 23.76 1.56
C LEU A 211 -15.84 24.76 2.67
N ARG A 212 -14.97 24.93 3.67
CA ARG A 212 -15.14 25.96 4.71
C ARG A 212 -15.19 27.37 4.11
N VAL A 213 -14.22 27.73 3.26
CA VAL A 213 -14.21 29.04 2.60
C VAL A 213 -15.45 29.22 1.72
N SER A 214 -15.97 28.14 1.11
CA SER A 214 -17.17 28.22 0.27
C SER A 214 -18.44 28.63 1.02
N THR A 215 -18.48 28.40 2.34
CA THR A 215 -19.60 28.82 3.20
C THR A 215 -19.56 30.30 3.59
N GLY A 216 -18.56 31.05 3.11
CA GLY A 216 -18.53 32.50 3.22
C GLY A 216 -17.70 33.06 4.38
N GLU A 217 -17.09 32.22 5.22
CA GLU A 217 -16.31 32.68 6.38
C GLU A 217 -14.79 32.57 6.13
N ASP A 218 -14.09 33.71 6.16
CA ASP A 218 -12.62 33.74 6.26
C ASP A 218 -12.15 33.33 7.67
N ILE A 219 -10.86 33.01 7.82
CA ILE A 219 -10.24 32.61 9.10
C ILE A 219 -10.42 33.66 10.22
N ASN A 220 -10.65 34.92 9.84
CA ASN A 220 -10.90 36.05 10.74
C ASN A 220 -12.39 36.30 11.03
N GLY A 221 -13.30 35.42 10.58
CA GLY A 221 -14.74 35.58 10.74
C GLY A 221 -15.35 36.65 9.83
N LYS A 222 -14.66 36.98 8.73
CA LYS A 222 -15.13 37.97 7.75
C LYS A 222 -15.95 37.28 6.66
N GLU A 223 -17.10 37.84 6.33
CA GLU A 223 -17.95 37.38 5.23
C GLU A 223 -17.29 37.68 3.87
N CYS A 224 -16.75 36.64 3.24
CA CYS A 224 -16.13 36.68 1.92
C CYS A 224 -16.87 35.71 1.00
N GLY A 225 -17.44 36.19 -0.10
CA GLY A 225 -18.20 35.38 -1.06
C GLY A 225 -18.15 35.99 -2.45
N ASN A 226 -18.74 35.31 -3.44
CA ASN A 226 -18.74 35.76 -4.83
C ASN A 226 -20.15 36.08 -5.32
N ASN A 227 -20.36 37.29 -5.85
CA ASN A 227 -21.63 37.72 -6.46
C ASN A 227 -22.90 37.54 -5.61
N ILE A 228 -22.78 37.53 -4.28
CA ILE A 228 -23.91 37.46 -3.36
C ILE A 228 -24.41 38.88 -3.07
N ILE A 229 -25.72 39.09 -3.16
CA ILE A 229 -26.38 40.34 -2.79
C ILE A 229 -27.01 40.14 -1.42
N THR A 230 -26.55 40.90 -0.43
CA THR A 230 -27.13 40.89 0.94
C THR A 230 -28.50 41.60 0.93
N GLU A 231 -29.34 41.36 1.94
CA GLU A 231 -30.63 42.06 2.14
C GLU A 231 -30.48 43.60 2.16
N THR A 232 -29.29 44.11 2.46
CA THR A 232 -28.91 45.53 2.43
C THR A 232 -28.60 46.07 1.03
N GLY A 233 -28.67 45.22 -0.01
CA GLY A 233 -28.32 45.56 -1.39
C GLY A 233 -26.82 45.62 -1.67
N GLU A 234 -25.98 45.27 -0.69
CA GLU A 234 -24.53 45.29 -0.85
C GLU A 234 -24.03 44.01 -1.54
N LYS A 235 -23.17 44.16 -2.56
CA LYS A 235 -22.58 43.03 -3.27
C LYS A 235 -21.32 42.55 -2.55
N ILE A 236 -21.35 41.31 -2.07
CA ILE A 236 -20.18 40.63 -1.49
C ILE A 236 -19.37 40.01 -2.63
N ASP A 237 -18.10 40.43 -2.73
CA ASP A 237 -17.12 39.94 -3.68
C ASP A 237 -15.77 39.73 -2.96
N TYR A 238 -14.96 38.77 -3.42
CA TYR A 238 -13.61 38.49 -2.91
C TYR A 238 -12.60 39.62 -3.19
N ILE A 239 -13.08 40.75 -3.72
CA ILE A 239 -12.32 41.97 -3.98
C ILE A 239 -12.35 42.95 -2.78
N ARG A 240 -13.22 42.73 -1.78
CA ARG A 240 -13.30 43.56 -0.57
C ARG A 240 -12.01 43.50 0.26
N ASP A 241 -11.69 44.60 0.95
CA ASP A 241 -10.55 44.68 1.86
C ASP A 241 -10.61 43.54 2.90
N GLY A 242 -9.55 42.74 3.04
CA GLY A 242 -9.50 41.59 3.95
C GLY A 242 -9.99 40.27 3.37
N CYS A 243 -10.55 40.23 2.15
CA CYS A 243 -10.79 38.99 1.41
C CYS A 243 -9.65 38.76 0.40
N LEU A 244 -9.20 37.51 0.27
CA LEU A 244 -8.12 37.16 -0.64
C LEU A 244 -8.67 36.88 -2.03
N LYS A 245 -8.07 37.51 -3.05
CA LYS A 245 -8.40 37.24 -4.44
C LYS A 245 -7.95 35.82 -4.82
N PRO A 246 -8.77 35.06 -5.56
CA PRO A 246 -8.35 33.77 -6.10
C PRO A 246 -7.12 33.95 -7.02
N ILE A 247 -6.10 33.10 -6.87
CA ILE A 247 -4.82 33.22 -7.59
C ILE A 247 -4.85 32.30 -8.83
N GLY A 248 -4.96 32.91 -10.02
CA GLY A 248 -4.74 32.26 -11.31
C GLY A 248 -5.96 31.54 -11.91
N TRP A 249 -5.88 31.27 -13.22
CA TRP A 249 -6.97 30.69 -14.03
C TRP A 249 -7.43 29.30 -13.56
N LEU A 250 -6.53 28.53 -12.91
CA LEU A 250 -6.81 27.19 -12.38
C LEU A 250 -7.75 27.20 -11.16
N GLN A 251 -7.72 28.24 -10.33
CA GLN A 251 -8.68 28.44 -9.23
C GLN A 251 -9.90 29.29 -9.66
N GLN A 252 -9.84 29.89 -10.85
CA GLN A 252 -10.86 30.74 -11.46
C GLN A 252 -11.75 30.00 -12.48
N ARG A 253 -12.18 28.76 -12.22
CA ARG A 253 -13.50 28.36 -12.76
C ARG A 253 -14.61 28.94 -11.88
N ASP A 254 -14.46 30.23 -11.61
CA ASP A 254 -15.43 31.08 -10.97
C ASP A 254 -16.69 31.04 -11.83
N LEU A 255 -17.76 30.48 -11.26
CA LEU A 255 -19.01 30.35 -11.96
C LEU A 255 -19.67 31.73 -12.19
N SER A 256 -19.18 32.81 -11.56
CA SER A 256 -19.62 34.21 -11.74
C SER A 256 -19.76 34.67 -13.20
N ALA A 257 -18.93 34.12 -14.09
CA ALA A 257 -18.95 34.45 -15.52
C ALA A 257 -20.17 33.87 -16.25
N LEU A 258 -20.80 32.83 -15.69
CA LEU A 258 -22.02 32.25 -16.24
C LEU A 258 -23.22 33.17 -15.95
N PRO A 259 -24.15 33.34 -16.91
CA PRO A 259 -25.35 34.17 -16.72
C PRO A 259 -26.13 33.86 -15.43
N SER A 260 -26.18 32.58 -15.03
CA SER A 260 -26.92 32.09 -13.86
C SER A 260 -26.30 32.45 -12.51
N PHE A 261 -25.05 32.95 -12.46
CA PHE A 261 -24.30 33.19 -11.22
C PHE A 261 -23.80 34.65 -11.09
N ARG A 262 -24.27 35.56 -11.96
CA ARG A 262 -23.87 36.98 -11.94
C ARG A 262 -24.46 37.75 -10.77
N ASN A 263 -25.70 37.43 -10.39
CA ASN A 263 -26.45 38.08 -9.33
C ASN A 263 -27.16 36.99 -8.54
N ILE A 264 -26.64 36.63 -7.38
CA ILE A 264 -27.20 35.60 -6.51
C ILE A 264 -27.79 36.31 -5.31
N ASP A 265 -29.08 36.09 -5.06
CA ASP A 265 -29.73 36.54 -3.85
C ASP A 265 -29.29 35.65 -2.67
N ASN A 266 -29.09 36.23 -1.50
CA ASN A 266 -28.65 35.50 -0.31
C ASN A 266 -29.67 34.42 0.13
N SER A 267 -30.92 34.50 -0.35
CA SER A 267 -31.96 33.49 -0.11
C SER A 267 -31.68 32.13 -0.77
N ASP A 268 -30.93 32.11 -1.87
CA ASP A 268 -30.68 30.89 -2.65
C ASP A 268 -29.43 30.16 -2.14
N SER A 269 -29.59 29.40 -1.05
CA SER A 269 -28.50 28.70 -0.36
C SER A 269 -27.68 27.76 -1.26
N ILE A 270 -28.32 27.11 -2.23
CA ILE A 270 -27.64 26.20 -3.18
C ILE A 270 -26.80 26.97 -4.18
N LEU A 271 -27.32 28.05 -4.78
CA LEU A 271 -26.56 28.84 -5.76
C LEU A 271 -25.41 29.59 -5.07
N SER A 272 -25.67 30.12 -3.87
CA SER A 272 -24.66 30.75 -3.02
C SER A 272 -23.55 29.77 -2.66
N PHE A 273 -23.87 28.51 -2.34
CA PHE A 273 -22.86 27.47 -2.11
C PHE A 273 -22.10 27.11 -3.40
N LEU A 274 -22.80 26.85 -4.50
CA LEU A 274 -22.20 26.41 -5.76
C LEU A 274 -21.23 27.43 -6.35
N VAL A 275 -21.54 28.73 -6.27
CA VAL A 275 -20.66 29.78 -6.83
C VAL A 275 -19.34 29.89 -6.06
N ASN A 276 -19.34 29.53 -4.77
CA ASN A 276 -18.18 29.59 -3.90
C ASN A 276 -17.45 28.24 -3.78
N LEU A 277 -17.94 27.18 -4.44
CA LEU A 277 -17.32 25.86 -4.38
C LEU A 277 -15.90 25.88 -4.99
N PRO A 278 -14.91 25.29 -4.32
CA PRO A 278 -13.55 25.15 -4.85
C PRO A 278 -13.49 24.04 -5.91
N ILE A 279 -14.09 24.27 -7.10
CA ILE A 279 -14.16 23.28 -8.19
C ILE A 279 -12.77 22.79 -8.60
N SER A 280 -11.77 23.66 -8.51
CA SER A 280 -10.36 23.32 -8.76
C SER A 280 -9.85 22.21 -7.85
N THR A 281 -10.26 22.17 -6.59
CA THR A 281 -9.90 21.14 -5.62
C THR A 281 -10.55 19.79 -5.91
N PHE A 282 -11.75 19.77 -6.50
CA PHE A 282 -12.45 18.54 -6.87
C PHE A 282 -11.90 17.89 -8.15
N LEU A 283 -11.26 18.68 -9.02
CA LEU A 283 -10.76 18.23 -10.33
C LEU A 283 -9.25 17.93 -10.33
N LEU A 284 -8.56 18.15 -9.21
CA LEU A 284 -7.15 17.81 -8.98
C LEU A 284 -7.01 16.39 -8.42
#